data_AF-H1KY43-F1
#
_entry.id   AF-H1KY43-F1
#
_cell.length_a   1.000
_cell.length_b   1.000
_cell.length_c   1.000
_cell.angle_alpha   90.00
_cell.angle_beta   90.00
_cell.angle_gamma   90.00
#
_symmetry.space_group_name_H-M   'P 1'
#
loop_
_entity.id
_entity.type
_entity.pdbx_description
1 polymer ?
#
loop_
_entity_poly.entity_id
_entity_poly.type
_entity_poly.pdbx_seq_one_letter_code
_entity_poly.pdbx_strand_id
1 'polypeptide(L)'
;MLNVPHGKTYTTNELKDMVANSFDNLSERTISSGITSLVNMFETTPLGKELKVGVVEKKGNKRHVSKIGTNEIHPLVIGYILYKIGEERNITEFTVSQLYEEDWGSPYNLFGVSRERLENTLRYLQEKDLISVDLVAGLDNIRLKDYIKSIDIVDMIVRG
;
A
#
# COMPACT_ATOMS: atom_id res chain seq x y z
N MET A 1 12.97 -2.15 7.17
CA MET A 1 11.55 -1.93 7.56
C MET A 1 10.96 -3.28 7.95
N LEU A 2 10.03 -3.32 8.90
CA LEU A 2 9.35 -4.58 9.24
C LEU A 2 8.43 -4.98 8.08
N ASN A 3 8.69 -6.12 7.44
CA ASN A 3 7.85 -6.62 6.35
C ASN A 3 6.77 -7.56 6.91
N VAL A 4 5.51 -7.15 6.81
CA VAL A 4 4.34 -7.96 7.16
C VAL A 4 3.60 -8.33 5.86
N PRO A 5 3.69 -9.59 5.41
CA PRO A 5 3.09 -10.01 4.15
C PRO A 5 1.56 -9.88 4.14
N HIS A 6 1.00 -9.54 2.98
CA HIS A 6 -0.44 -9.59 2.77
C HIS A 6 -0.98 -11.03 2.90
N GLY A 7 -2.21 -11.15 3.39
CA GLY A 7 -2.93 -12.42 3.54
C GLY A 7 -2.50 -13.28 4.73
N LYS A 8 -1.41 -12.93 5.43
CA LYS A 8 -1.00 -13.62 6.65
C LYS A 8 -1.68 -13.04 7.88
N THR A 9 -1.92 -13.91 8.86
CA THR A 9 -2.54 -13.57 10.14
C THR A 9 -1.53 -13.76 11.26
N TYR A 10 -1.43 -12.77 12.13
CA TYR A 10 -0.53 -12.77 13.29
C TYR A 10 -1.31 -12.41 14.55
N THR A 11 -1.00 -13.05 15.66
CA THR A 11 -1.44 -12.58 16.97
C THR A 11 -0.74 -11.28 17.34
N THR A 12 -1.33 -10.51 18.25
CA THR A 12 -0.69 -9.30 18.79
C THR A 12 0.67 -9.61 19.42
N ASN A 13 0.88 -10.79 19.99
CA ASN A 13 2.18 -11.17 20.57
C ASN A 13 3.22 -11.45 19.49
N GLU A 14 2.87 -12.20 18.44
CA GLU A 14 3.78 -12.42 17.31
C GLU A 14 4.21 -11.11 16.65
N LEU A 15 3.29 -10.13 16.54
CA LEU A 15 3.65 -8.79 16.04
C LEU A 15 4.65 -8.06 16.95
N LYS A 16 4.55 -8.22 18.28
CA LYS A 16 5.52 -7.65 19.22
C LYS A 16 6.88 -8.32 19.06
N ASP A 17 6.90 -9.65 18.95
CA ASP A 17 8.12 -10.42 18.76
C ASP A 17 8.81 -10.06 17.44
N MET A 18 8.03 -9.87 16.37
CA MET A 18 8.53 -9.38 15.08
C MET A 18 9.22 -8.01 15.19
N VAL A 19 8.64 -7.07 15.94
CA VAL A 19 9.25 -5.75 16.19
C VAL A 19 10.50 -5.89 17.04
N ALA A 20 10.45 -6.68 18.13
CA ALA A 20 11.60 -6.89 19.01
C ALA A 20 12.81 -7.46 18.25
N ASN A 21 12.56 -8.40 17.33
CA ASN A 21 13.61 -9.01 16.51
C ASN A 21 14.11 -8.13 15.37
N SER A 22 13.39 -7.04 15.03
CA SER A 22 13.75 -6.14 13.93
C SER A 22 14.45 -4.86 14.40
N PHE A 23 14.39 -4.55 15.69
CA PHE A 23 14.88 -3.29 16.26
C PHE A 23 15.50 -3.50 17.64
N ASP A 24 16.83 -3.42 17.73
CA ASP A 24 17.59 -3.71 18.95
C ASP A 24 17.42 -2.66 20.07
N ASN A 25 16.88 -1.48 19.77
CA ASN A 25 16.89 -0.31 20.65
C ASN A 25 15.52 0.03 21.27
N LEU A 26 14.54 -0.88 21.21
CA LEU A 26 13.20 -0.64 21.74
C LEU A 26 12.94 -1.44 23.01
N SER A 27 12.51 -0.77 24.07
CA SER A 27 12.08 -1.46 25.30
C SER A 27 10.79 -2.26 25.05
N GLU A 28 10.62 -3.38 25.77
CA GLU A 28 9.40 -4.19 25.72
C GLU A 28 8.13 -3.36 25.95
N ARG A 29 8.19 -2.41 26.89
CA ARG A 29 7.08 -1.49 27.18
C ARG A 29 6.72 -0.62 25.97
N THR A 30 7.72 -0.10 25.26
CA THR A 30 7.53 0.71 24.04
C THR A 30 6.89 -0.13 22.94
N ILE A 31 7.40 -1.34 22.70
CA ILE A 31 6.86 -2.27 21.70
C ILE A 31 5.40 -2.62 22.03
N SER A 32 5.13 -3.00 23.28
CA SER A 32 3.80 -3.43 23.73
C SER A 32 2.76 -2.31 23.61
N SER A 33 3.11 -1.09 24.02
CA SER A 33 2.22 0.09 23.91
C SER A 33 2.00 0.53 22.46
N GLY A 34 3.05 0.52 21.64
CA GLY A 34 2.97 0.84 20.21
C GLY A 34 2.08 -0.12 19.44
N ILE A 35 2.32 -1.43 19.57
CA ILE A 35 1.50 -2.46 18.92
C ILE A 35 0.06 -2.42 19.41
N THR A 36 -0.17 -2.23 20.72
CA THR A 36 -1.54 -2.12 21.25
C THR A 36 -2.28 -0.93 20.66
N SER A 37 -1.63 0.23 20.58
CA SER A 37 -2.21 1.44 20.00
C SER A 37 -2.52 1.27 18.51
N LEU A 38 -1.61 0.64 17.77
CA LEU A 38 -1.80 0.33 16.35
C LEU A 38 -3.00 -0.61 16.12
N VAL A 39 -3.10 -1.69 16.89
CA VAL A 39 -4.23 -2.63 16.79
C VAL A 39 -5.55 -1.93 17.15
N ASN A 40 -5.55 -1.10 18.20
CA ASN A 40 -6.73 -0.31 18.57
C ASN A 40 -7.11 0.68 17.45
N MET A 41 -6.14 1.30 16.78
CA MET A 41 -6.39 2.18 15.64
C MET A 41 -7.06 1.42 14.50
N PHE A 42 -6.63 0.20 14.21
CA PHE A 42 -7.29 -0.61 13.19
C PHE A 42 -8.73 -1.00 13.58
N GLU A 43 -8.99 -1.30 14.86
CA GLU A 43 -10.33 -1.62 15.35
C GLU A 43 -11.29 -0.41 15.32
N THR A 44 -10.76 0.80 15.44
CA THR A 44 -11.57 2.03 15.65
C THR A 44 -11.62 2.98 14.46
N THR A 45 -10.82 2.75 13.41
CA THR A 45 -10.74 3.64 12.24
C THR A 45 -11.04 2.91 10.93
N PRO A 46 -11.35 3.66 9.85
CA PRO A 46 -11.50 3.08 8.50
C PRO A 46 -10.29 2.30 7.99
N LEU A 47 -9.10 2.48 8.59
CA LEU A 47 -7.89 1.75 8.18
C LEU A 47 -8.06 0.23 8.28
N GLY A 48 -8.65 -0.27 9.36
CA GLY A 48 -8.92 -1.71 9.53
C GLY A 48 -10.18 -2.16 8.79
N LYS A 49 -11.23 -1.35 8.79
CA LYS A 49 -12.55 -1.73 8.28
C LYS A 49 -12.68 -1.60 6.76
N GLU A 50 -12.26 -0.46 6.22
CA GLU A 50 -12.46 -0.09 4.81
C GLU A 50 -11.22 -0.40 3.98
N LEU A 51 -10.05 0.07 4.44
CA LEU A 51 -8.78 -0.16 3.73
C LEU A 51 -8.19 -1.56 3.99
N LYS A 52 -8.66 -2.24 5.04
CA LYS A 52 -8.26 -3.60 5.41
C LYS A 52 -6.75 -3.79 5.54
N VAL A 53 -6.03 -2.74 5.96
CA VAL A 53 -4.57 -2.78 6.18
C VAL A 53 -4.18 -3.38 7.53
N GLY A 54 -5.17 -3.76 8.35
CA GLY A 54 -4.98 -4.41 9.64
C GLY A 54 -6.30 -4.94 10.21
N VAL A 55 -6.95 -5.88 9.52
CA VAL A 55 -8.22 -6.48 9.97
C VAL A 55 -7.99 -7.25 11.25
N VAL A 56 -8.75 -6.90 12.31
CA VAL A 56 -8.62 -7.50 13.64
C VAL A 56 -9.78 -8.46 13.91
N GLU A 57 -9.45 -9.72 14.19
CA GLU A 57 -10.38 -10.75 14.61
C GLU A 57 -10.08 -11.22 16.04
N LYS A 58 -11.11 -11.39 16.86
CA LYS A 58 -10.99 -11.96 18.21
C LYS A 58 -11.29 -13.45 18.17
N LYS A 59 -10.33 -14.27 18.61
CA LYS A 59 -10.51 -15.73 18.79
C LYS A 59 -10.15 -16.07 20.23
N GLY A 60 -11.18 -16.29 21.05
CA GLY A 60 -11.05 -16.34 22.51
C GLY A 60 -10.50 -15.01 23.06
N ASN A 61 -9.48 -15.08 23.92
CA ASN A 61 -8.84 -13.91 24.53
C ASN A 61 -7.71 -13.29 23.68
N LYS A 62 -7.50 -13.78 22.45
CA LYS A 62 -6.42 -13.32 21.57
C LYS A 62 -6.97 -12.52 20.40
N ARG A 63 -6.33 -11.39 20.12
CA ARG A 63 -6.53 -10.62 18.89
C ARG A 63 -5.58 -11.12 17.80
N HIS A 64 -6.13 -11.36 16.64
CA HIS A 64 -5.44 -11.75 15.42
C HIS A 64 -5.57 -10.62 14.42
N VAL A 65 -4.46 -10.23 13.80
CA VAL A 65 -4.37 -9.10 12.89
C VAL A 65 -3.92 -9.64 11.54
N SER A 66 -4.60 -9.24 10.48
CA SER A 66 -4.24 -9.61 9.11
C SER A 66 -4.22 -8.38 8.20
N LYS A 67 -3.21 -8.30 7.33
CA LYS A 67 -3.13 -7.28 6.29
C LYS A 67 -3.74 -7.87 5.03
N ILE A 68 -4.97 -7.50 4.70
CA ILE A 68 -5.69 -8.08 3.56
C ILE A 68 -5.56 -7.16 2.34
N GLY A 69 -5.87 -5.87 2.54
CA GLY A 69 -5.94 -4.89 1.46
C GLY A 69 -7.31 -4.80 0.79
N THR A 70 -7.43 -3.91 -0.19
CA THR A 70 -8.67 -3.60 -0.89
C THR A 70 -8.41 -3.15 -2.33
N ASN A 71 -9.37 -3.45 -3.21
CA ASN A 71 -9.41 -2.94 -4.59
C ASN A 71 -10.21 -1.64 -4.72
N GLU A 72 -10.88 -1.23 -3.64
CA GLU A 72 -11.73 -0.03 -3.55
C GLU A 72 -10.88 1.24 -3.34
N ILE A 73 -9.81 1.37 -4.12
CA ILE A 73 -8.98 2.57 -4.16
C ILE A 73 -9.34 3.37 -5.40
N HIS A 74 -9.51 4.68 -5.21
CA HIS A 74 -9.83 5.59 -6.29
C HIS A 74 -8.70 5.61 -7.34
N PRO A 75 -8.99 5.55 -8.65
CA PRO A 75 -7.96 5.51 -9.70
C PRO A 75 -6.93 6.65 -9.61
N LEU A 76 -7.36 7.87 -9.31
CA LEU A 76 -6.44 9.01 -9.16
C LEU A 76 -5.53 8.88 -7.93
N VAL A 77 -5.95 8.18 -6.87
CA VAL A 77 -5.06 7.91 -5.73
C VAL A 77 -3.94 6.96 -6.15
N ILE A 78 -4.25 5.97 -6.99
CA ILE A 78 -3.21 5.13 -7.61
C ILE A 78 -2.29 5.98 -8.48
N GLY A 79 -2.85 6.85 -9.33
CA GLY A 79 -2.06 7.79 -10.13
C GLY A 79 -1.10 8.64 -9.29
N TYR A 80 -1.59 9.21 -8.18
CA TYR A 80 -0.77 9.97 -7.23
C TYR A 80 0.42 9.15 -6.71
N ILE A 81 0.19 7.90 -6.29
CA ILE A 81 1.24 7.01 -5.78
C ILE A 81 2.29 6.74 -6.85
N LEU A 82 1.89 6.49 -8.11
CA LEU A 82 2.82 6.25 -9.20
C LEU A 82 3.74 7.45 -9.44
N TYR A 83 3.18 8.66 -9.48
CA TYR A 83 3.97 9.89 -9.59
C TYR A 83 4.86 10.11 -8.37
N LYS A 84 4.36 9.84 -7.16
CA LYS A 84 5.14 9.97 -5.93
C LYS A 84 6.35 9.04 -5.93
N ILE A 85 6.19 7.80 -6.40
CA ILE A 85 7.28 6.83 -6.57
C ILE A 85 8.34 7.36 -7.54
N GLY A 86 7.91 7.88 -8.70
CA GLY A 86 8.79 8.46 -9.70
C GLY A 86 9.59 9.65 -9.17
N GLU A 87 8.94 10.55 -8.44
CA GLU A 87 9.58 11.71 -7.80
C GLU A 87 10.60 11.31 -6.74
N GLU A 88 10.26 10.38 -5.83
CA GLU A 88 11.14 9.95 -4.75
C GLU A 88 12.38 9.20 -5.25
N ARG A 89 12.25 8.49 -6.37
CA ARG A 89 13.32 7.67 -6.95
C ARG A 89 14.03 8.36 -8.11
N ASN A 90 13.55 9.53 -8.53
CA ASN A 90 14.02 10.23 -9.71
C ASN A 90 14.00 9.35 -10.98
N ILE A 91 12.88 8.64 -11.19
CA ILE A 91 12.63 7.79 -12.35
C ILE A 91 11.30 8.17 -13.02
N THR A 92 11.21 7.99 -14.33
CA THR A 92 9.99 8.24 -15.10
C THR A 92 9.40 6.96 -15.70
N GLU A 93 10.12 5.84 -15.62
CA GLU A 93 9.71 4.57 -16.20
C GLU A 93 9.96 3.43 -15.21
N PHE A 94 9.02 2.50 -15.13
CA PHE A 94 9.10 1.28 -14.32
C PHE A 94 8.04 0.28 -14.78
N THR A 95 8.04 -0.93 -14.22
CA THR A 95 7.12 -2.01 -14.61
C THR A 95 6.05 -2.28 -13.55
N VAL A 96 4.94 -2.91 -13.96
CA VAL A 96 3.94 -3.46 -13.03
C VAL A 96 4.60 -4.48 -12.10
N SER A 97 5.49 -5.33 -12.61
CA SER A 97 6.18 -6.34 -11.79
C SER A 97 7.00 -5.71 -10.67
N GLN A 98 7.73 -4.62 -10.94
CA GLN A 98 8.44 -3.87 -9.91
C GLN A 98 7.51 -3.36 -8.80
N LEU A 99 6.28 -2.94 -9.13
CA LEU A 99 5.30 -2.51 -8.12
C LEU A 99 4.85 -3.66 -7.17
N TYR A 100 5.01 -4.93 -7.55
CA TYR A 100 4.65 -6.07 -6.70
C TYR A 100 5.85 -6.71 -5.98
N GLU A 101 7.03 -6.62 -6.59
CA GLU A 101 8.24 -7.27 -6.10
C GLU A 101 9.05 -6.36 -5.18
N GLU A 102 9.08 -5.06 -5.48
CA GLU A 102 9.86 -4.09 -4.72
C GLU A 102 9.06 -3.47 -3.57
N ASP A 103 9.76 -3.06 -2.52
CA ASP A 103 9.19 -2.31 -1.40
C ASP A 103 9.18 -0.82 -1.72
N TRP A 104 8.42 -0.44 -2.75
CA TRP A 104 8.41 0.94 -3.26
C TRP A 104 7.33 1.83 -2.65
N GLY A 105 6.53 1.32 -1.72
CA GLY A 105 5.31 2.01 -1.31
C GLY A 105 4.27 2.03 -2.43
N SER A 106 4.24 0.98 -3.25
CA SER A 106 3.30 0.81 -4.35
C SER A 106 1.85 0.67 -3.87
N PRO A 107 0.87 0.75 -4.78
CA PRO A 107 -0.53 0.44 -4.45
C PRO A 107 -0.70 -0.94 -3.80
N TYR A 108 0.13 -1.92 -4.16
CA TYR A 108 0.16 -3.22 -3.51
C TYR A 108 0.77 -3.14 -2.11
N ASN A 109 1.95 -2.52 -1.93
CA ASN A 109 2.57 -2.43 -0.61
C ASN A 109 1.68 -1.66 0.39
N LEU A 110 0.97 -0.62 -0.06
CA LEU A 110 0.13 0.24 0.79
C LEU A 110 -1.26 -0.36 1.04
N PHE A 111 -1.96 -0.77 -0.02
CA PHE A 111 -3.38 -1.12 0.05
C PHE A 111 -3.67 -2.55 -0.39
N GLY A 112 -2.68 -3.34 -0.78
CA GLY A 112 -2.89 -4.72 -1.25
C GLY A 112 -3.72 -4.81 -2.52
N VAL A 113 -3.67 -3.79 -3.39
CA VAL A 113 -4.40 -3.78 -4.66
C VAL A 113 -3.97 -4.97 -5.52
N SER A 114 -4.94 -5.72 -6.04
CA SER A 114 -4.67 -6.87 -6.91
C SER A 114 -4.08 -6.44 -8.26
N ARG A 115 -3.27 -7.32 -8.87
CA ARG A 115 -2.65 -7.04 -10.17
C ARG A 115 -3.66 -6.68 -11.24
N GLU A 116 -4.74 -7.44 -11.32
CA GLU A 116 -5.86 -7.19 -12.23
C GLU A 116 -6.47 -5.79 -12.02
N ARG A 117 -6.72 -5.40 -10.76
CA ARG A 117 -7.26 -4.08 -10.45
C ARG A 117 -6.28 -2.97 -10.82
N LEU A 118 -4.99 -3.16 -10.58
CA LEU A 118 -3.96 -2.20 -10.94
C LEU A 118 -3.88 -2.03 -12.46
N GLU A 119 -3.82 -3.12 -13.22
CA GLU A 119 -3.76 -3.08 -14.70
C GLU A 119 -4.99 -2.39 -15.30
N ASN A 120 -6.20 -2.66 -14.79
CA ASN A 120 -7.41 -1.94 -15.19
C ASN A 120 -7.34 -0.44 -14.85
N THR A 121 -6.78 -0.09 -13.69
CA THR A 121 -6.60 1.30 -13.28
C THR A 121 -5.58 2.01 -14.18
N LEU A 122 -4.49 1.33 -14.56
CA LEU A 122 -3.48 1.86 -15.46
C LEU A 122 -4.06 2.19 -16.83
N ARG A 123 -4.92 1.33 -17.38
CA ARG A 123 -5.66 1.60 -18.63
C ARG A 123 -6.54 2.84 -18.51
N TYR A 124 -7.28 2.98 -17.40
CA TYR A 124 -8.08 4.17 -17.12
C TYR A 124 -7.22 5.44 -17.04
N LEU A 125 -6.08 5.40 -16.33
CA LEU A 125 -5.17 6.54 -16.21
C LEU A 125 -4.57 6.92 -17.57
N GLN A 126 -4.28 5.94 -18.43
CA GLN A 126 -3.86 6.18 -19.81
C GLN A 126 -4.96 6.84 -20.64
N GLU A 127 -6.22 6.39 -20.54
CA GLU A 127 -7.36 7.02 -21.22
C GLU A 127 -7.58 8.48 -20.79
N LYS A 128 -7.19 8.82 -19.55
CA LYS A 128 -7.18 10.20 -19.03
C LYS A 128 -5.93 10.99 -19.41
N ASP A 129 -5.06 10.44 -20.25
CA ASP A 129 -3.83 11.06 -20.69
C ASP A 129 -2.91 11.44 -19.50
N LEU A 130 -2.92 10.63 -18.44
CA LEU A 130 -2.10 10.86 -17.24
C LEU A 130 -0.80 10.06 -17.23
N ILE A 131 -0.74 8.93 -17.93
CA ILE A 131 0.44 8.07 -18.07
C ILE A 131 0.39 7.38 -19.43
N SER A 132 1.50 6.75 -19.83
CA SER A 132 1.53 5.80 -20.96
C SER A 132 1.83 4.39 -20.45
N VAL A 133 1.12 3.38 -20.94
CA VAL A 133 1.31 1.99 -20.51
C VAL A 133 1.35 1.00 -21.68
N ASP A 134 2.31 0.08 -21.63
CA ASP A 134 2.43 -1.02 -22.58
C ASP A 134 2.15 -2.34 -21.84
N LEU A 135 0.87 -2.77 -21.84
CA LEU A 135 0.38 -3.95 -21.11
C LEU A 135 0.02 -5.15 -22.03
N VAL A 136 0.60 -5.22 -23.22
CA VAL A 136 0.26 -6.23 -24.25
C VAL A 136 1.44 -7.16 -24.48
N ALA A 137 1.16 -8.43 -24.81
CA ALA A 137 2.16 -9.42 -25.20
C ALA A 137 3.29 -9.64 -24.16
N GLY A 138 2.94 -9.58 -22.87
CA GLY A 138 3.89 -9.77 -21.76
C GLY A 138 4.67 -8.52 -21.38
N LEU A 139 4.45 -7.40 -22.07
CA LEU A 139 4.92 -6.10 -21.61
C LEU A 139 4.09 -5.64 -20.41
N ASP A 140 4.74 -4.94 -19.49
CA ASP A 140 4.11 -4.37 -18.31
C ASP A 140 4.72 -3.00 -17.94
N ASN A 141 5.17 -2.25 -18.95
CA ASN A 141 5.84 -0.97 -18.75
C ASN A 141 4.84 0.15 -18.45
N ILE A 142 5.24 1.04 -17.54
CA ILE A 142 4.55 2.26 -17.15
C ILE A 142 5.51 3.42 -17.37
N ARG A 143 5.04 4.48 -18.04
CA ARG A 143 5.79 5.71 -18.25
C ARG A 143 4.98 6.90 -17.71
N LEU A 144 5.62 7.66 -16.84
CA LEU A 144 5.11 8.91 -16.30
C LEU A 144 5.34 10.06 -17.29
N LYS A 145 4.49 11.08 -17.21
CA LYS A 145 4.66 12.30 -17.99
C LYS A 145 5.55 13.27 -17.22
N ASP A 146 6.57 13.78 -17.87
CA ASP A 146 7.56 14.70 -17.30
C ASP A 146 6.98 16.04 -16.81
N TYR A 147 5.88 16.47 -17.41
CA TYR A 147 5.19 17.72 -17.04
C TYR A 147 4.12 17.57 -15.96
N ILE A 148 3.82 16.35 -15.49
CA ILE A 148 2.83 16.10 -14.42
C ILE A 148 3.58 15.75 -13.14
N LYS A 149 3.15 16.33 -12.01
CA LYS A 149 3.64 16.04 -10.67
C LYS A 149 2.58 15.34 -9.83
N SER A 150 3.02 14.70 -8.75
CA SER A 150 2.11 14.05 -7.79
C SER A 150 1.06 15.03 -7.26
N ILE A 151 1.44 16.29 -7.00
CA ILE A 151 0.52 17.34 -6.53
C ILE A 151 -0.57 17.68 -7.55
N ASP A 152 -0.28 17.62 -8.85
CA ASP A 152 -1.27 17.91 -9.89
C ASP A 152 -2.40 16.87 -9.86
N ILE A 153 -2.08 15.61 -9.54
CA ILE A 153 -3.07 14.55 -9.37
C ILE A 153 -3.95 14.80 -8.12
N VAL A 154 -3.37 15.31 -7.04
CA VAL A 154 -4.14 15.69 -5.83
C VAL A 154 -5.12 16.81 -6.15
N ASP A 155 -4.67 17.82 -6.90
CA ASP A 155 -5.52 18.93 -7.34
C ASP A 155 -6.72 18.44 -8.18
N MET A 156 -6.54 17.41 -9.00
CA MET A 156 -7.64 16.78 -9.74
C MET A 156 -8.65 16.07 -8.83
N ILE A 157 -8.20 15.49 -7.71
CA ILE A 157 -9.08 14.82 -6.74
C ILE A 157 -9.92 15.83 -5.96
N VAL A 158 -9.34 16.98 -5.59
CA VAL A 158 -10.02 17.99 -4.76
C VAL A 158 -11.02 18.83 -5.58
N ARG A 159 -10.77 18.99 -6.89
CA ARG A 159 -11.61 19.80 -7.79
C ARG A 159 -12.70 19.02 -8.52
N GLY A 160 -12.68 17.69 -8.46
CA GLY A 160 -13.69 16.79 -9.05
C GLY A 160 -14.85 16.53 -8.11
#